data_AF-A0A822DMF4-F1
#
_entry.id   AF-A0A822DMF4-F1
#
_cell.length_a   1.000
_cell.length_b   1.000
_cell.length_c   1.000
_cell.angle_alpha   90.00
_cell.angle_beta   90.00
_cell.angle_gamma   90.00
#
_symmetry.space_group_name_H-M   'P 1'
#
loop_
_entity.id
_entity.type
_entity.pdbx_description
1 polymer ?
#
loop_
_entity_poly.entity_id
_entity_poly.type
_entity_poly.pdbx_seq_one_letter_code
_entity_poly.pdbx_strand_id
1 'polypeptide(L)'
;MITYHLICPYGRLLTTFPVHQLIPMAGVKPTELQNINFETLPTVSLVEASKMFARGNSTATCDCKTKCIAKTCPCRRASVACSTKCHAKRGKCKNIEE
;
A
#
# COMPACT_ATOMS: atom_id res chain seq x y z
N MET A 1 10.21 -29.32 8.45
CA MET A 1 10.02 -28.63 7.15
C MET A 1 10.32 -27.16 7.37
N ILE A 2 11.11 -26.53 6.49
CA ILE A 2 11.47 -25.12 6.65
C ILE A 2 10.32 -24.25 6.12
N THR A 3 9.85 -23.33 6.94
CA THR A 3 8.78 -22.37 6.60
C THR A 3 9.30 -20.95 6.77
N TYR A 4 8.83 -20.04 5.92
CA TYR A 4 9.29 -18.66 5.86
C TYR A 4 8.13 -17.70 6.13
N HIS A 5 8.43 -16.57 6.76
CA HIS A 5 7.55 -15.42 6.76
C HIS A 5 7.92 -14.50 5.60
N LEU A 6 6.91 -14.02 4.88
CA LEU A 6 7.12 -13.04 3.83
C LEU A 6 6.98 -11.63 4.40
N ILE A 7 7.82 -10.73 3.91
CA ILE A 7 7.80 -9.32 4.28
C ILE A 7 7.48 -8.49 3.05
N CYS A 8 6.59 -7.52 3.21
CA CYS A 8 6.22 -6.56 2.18
C CYS A 8 6.32 -5.14 2.76
N PRO A 9 6.22 -4.07 1.92
CA PRO A 9 6.26 -2.68 2.38
C PRO A 9 5.22 -2.35 3.46
N TYR A 10 4.11 -3.11 3.50
CA TYR A 10 3.01 -2.88 4.42
C TYR A 10 3.12 -3.64 5.73
N GLY A 11 4.01 -4.63 5.84
CA GLY A 11 4.12 -5.46 7.03
C GLY A 11 4.70 -6.85 6.80
N ARG A 12 4.85 -7.58 7.91
CA ARG A 12 5.16 -9.01 7.91
C ARG A 12 3.85 -9.80 7.79
N LEU A 13 3.79 -10.74 6.87
CA LEU A 13 2.62 -11.61 6.75
C LEU A 13 2.53 -12.57 7.93
N LEU A 14 1.33 -12.67 8.51
CA LEU A 14 1.01 -13.62 9.59
C LEU A 14 1.24 -15.07 9.14
N THR A 15 0.85 -15.38 7.91
CA THR A 15 0.94 -16.72 7.32
C THR A 15 2.39 -17.08 7.02
N THR A 16 2.76 -18.32 7.33
CA THR A 16 4.04 -18.91 6.93
C THR A 16 3.88 -19.75 5.67
N PHE A 17 4.93 -19.79 4.86
CA PHE A 17 4.92 -20.48 3.58
C PHE A 17 6.06 -21.50 3.52
N PRO A 18 5.78 -22.75 3.11
CA PRO A 18 6.83 -23.73 2.88
C PRO A 18 7.60 -23.40 1.59
N VAL A 19 8.89 -23.80 1.53
CA VAL A 19 9.79 -23.49 0.40
C VAL A 19 9.19 -23.81 -0.98
N HIS A 20 8.51 -24.95 -1.11
CA HIS A 20 7.96 -25.40 -2.40
C HIS A 20 6.81 -24.52 -2.93
N GLN A 21 6.23 -23.65 -2.09
CA GLN A 21 5.23 -22.66 -2.50
C GLN A 21 5.85 -21.31 -2.87
N LEU A 22 7.16 -21.15 -2.71
CA LEU A 22 7.87 -19.90 -2.94
C LEU A 22 8.71 -19.98 -4.21
N ILE A 23 8.69 -18.91 -4.99
CA ILE A 23 9.53 -18.77 -6.17
C ILE A 23 10.90 -18.22 -5.73
N PRO A 24 12.01 -18.91 -5.99
CA PRO A 24 13.33 -18.40 -5.66
C PRO A 24 13.67 -17.20 -6.54
N MET A 25 13.68 -16.00 -5.95
CA MET A 25 14.03 -14.75 -6.64
C MET A 25 15.50 -14.37 -6.45
N ALA A 26 16.41 -15.36 -6.55
CA ALA A 26 17.84 -15.12 -6.36
C ALA A 26 18.34 -14.05 -7.34
N GLY A 27 18.96 -12.99 -6.82
CA GLY A 27 19.50 -11.87 -7.61
C GLY A 27 18.56 -10.70 -7.83
N VAL A 28 17.26 -10.83 -7.54
CA VAL A 28 16.32 -9.70 -7.59
C VAL A 28 16.44 -8.92 -6.29
N LYS A 29 16.79 -7.64 -6.38
CA LYS A 29 16.83 -6.70 -5.25
C LYS A 29 15.79 -5.60 -5.48
N PRO A 30 14.50 -5.85 -5.16
CA PRO A 30 13.46 -4.85 -5.39
C PRO A 30 13.81 -3.57 -4.65
N THR A 31 13.88 -2.46 -5.36
CA THR A 31 14.30 -1.17 -4.80
C THR A 31 13.35 -0.70 -3.72
N GLU A 32 12.08 -1.07 -3.83
CA GLU A 32 10.99 -0.81 -2.88
C GLU A 32 11.21 -1.48 -1.52
N LEU A 33 12.07 -2.51 -1.45
CA LEU A 33 12.36 -3.25 -0.22
C LEU A 33 13.71 -2.87 0.41
N GLN A 34 14.53 -2.02 -0.24
CA GLN A 34 15.90 -1.74 0.20
C GLN A 34 16.00 -0.92 1.49
N ASN A 35 14.95 -0.16 1.85
CA ASN A 35 14.94 0.74 3.02
C ASN A 35 13.86 0.38 4.05
N ILE A 36 13.36 -0.85 4.02
CA ILE A 36 12.33 -1.28 4.97
C ILE A 36 13.01 -1.68 6.29
N ASN A 37 12.63 -0.99 7.38
CA ASN A 37 12.98 -1.45 8.72
C ASN A 37 12.02 -2.59 9.12
N PHE A 38 12.52 -3.82 9.03
CA PHE A 38 11.72 -5.02 9.29
C PHE A 38 11.30 -5.19 10.75
N GLU A 39 11.97 -4.52 11.69
CA GLU A 39 11.69 -4.65 13.13
C GLU A 39 10.49 -3.81 13.58
N THR A 40 10.18 -2.73 12.85
CA THR A 40 9.09 -1.81 13.19
C THR A 40 7.80 -2.08 12.41
N LEU A 41 7.79 -3.08 11.54
CA LEU A 41 6.65 -3.38 10.69
C LEU A 41 5.54 -4.12 11.45
N PRO A 42 4.27 -3.72 11.28
CA PRO A 42 3.14 -4.44 11.86
C PRO A 42 2.99 -5.82 11.20
N THR A 43 2.38 -6.73 11.94
CA THR A 43 1.96 -8.02 11.38
C THR A 43 0.59 -7.83 10.72
N VAL A 44 0.46 -8.23 9.45
CA VAL A 44 -0.75 -8.08 8.66
C VAL A 44 -1.14 -9.41 8.00
N SER A 45 -2.44 -9.61 7.77
CA SER A 45 -2.91 -10.72 6.94
C SER A 45 -2.63 -10.47 5.46
N LEU A 46 -2.59 -11.54 4.66
CA LEU A 46 -2.46 -11.43 3.20
C LEU A 46 -3.59 -10.57 2.59
N VAL A 47 -4.80 -10.68 3.15
CA VAL A 47 -5.97 -9.91 2.70
C VAL A 47 -5.77 -8.41 2.98
N GLU A 48 -5.25 -8.05 4.16
CA GLU A 48 -4.97 -6.66 4.51
C GLU A 48 -3.86 -6.07 3.65
N ALA A 49 -2.76 -6.81 3.48
CA ALA A 49 -1.67 -6.40 2.59
C ALA A 49 -2.18 -6.17 1.15
N SER A 50 -3.05 -7.06 0.65
CA SER A 50 -3.66 -6.91 -0.68
C SER A 50 -4.54 -5.67 -0.79
N LYS A 51 -5.33 -5.37 0.25
CA LYS A 51 -6.14 -4.14 0.32
C LYS A 51 -5.28 -2.88 0.34
N MET A 52 -4.18 -2.88 1.11
CA MET A 52 -3.26 -1.75 1.19
C MET A 52 -2.54 -1.53 -0.15
N PHE A 53 -2.10 -2.61 -0.80
CA PHE A 53 -1.55 -2.54 -2.15
C PHE A 53 -2.55 -1.96 -3.16
N ALA A 54 -3.79 -2.44 -3.17
CA ALA A 54 -4.84 -1.95 -4.07
C ALA A 54 -5.16 -0.47 -3.84
N ARG A 55 -5.13 0.01 -2.59
CA ARG A 55 -5.30 1.44 -2.26
C ARG A 55 -4.13 2.28 -2.76
N GLY A 56 -2.90 1.85 -2.49
CA GLY A 56 -1.69 2.55 -2.94
C GLY A 56 -1.53 2.59 -4.46
N ASN A 57 -2.07 1.59 -5.16
CA ASN A 57 -2.02 1.49 -6.61
C ASN A 57 -3.30 1.98 -7.31
N SER A 58 -4.20 2.67 -6.60
CA SER A 58 -5.41 3.18 -7.23
C SER A 58 -5.08 4.24 -8.28
N THR A 59 -5.72 4.13 -9.44
CA THR A 59 -5.63 5.11 -10.53
C THR A 59 -6.59 6.28 -10.36
N ALA A 60 -7.38 6.29 -9.28
CA ALA A 60 -8.40 7.30 -9.04
C ALA A 60 -7.75 8.66 -8.74
N THR A 61 -7.77 9.55 -9.73
CA THR A 61 -7.36 10.95 -9.58
C THR A 61 -8.58 11.86 -9.46
N CYS A 62 -8.39 13.05 -8.88
CA CYS A 62 -9.43 14.07 -8.83
C CYS A 62 -8.88 15.49 -8.98
N ASP A 63 -9.65 16.35 -9.65
CA ASP A 63 -9.34 17.79 -9.79
C ASP A 63 -10.24 18.68 -8.91
N CYS A 64 -10.66 18.13 -7.76
CA CYS A 64 -11.51 18.84 -6.81
C CYS A 64 -10.85 20.17 -6.36
N LYS A 65 -11.57 21.28 -6.50
CA LYS A 65 -11.17 22.59 -5.93
C LYS A 65 -11.49 22.71 -4.43
N THR A 66 -12.27 21.76 -3.91
CA THR A 66 -12.72 21.69 -2.52
C THR A 66 -11.84 20.74 -1.70
N LYS A 67 -12.19 20.51 -0.43
CA LYS A 67 -11.36 19.73 0.51
C LYS A 67 -11.40 18.20 0.31
N CYS A 68 -12.04 17.68 -0.74
CA CYS A 68 -12.19 16.25 -1.02
C CYS A 68 -12.90 15.41 0.07
N ILE A 69 -13.74 16.04 0.90
CA ILE A 69 -14.41 15.37 2.03
C ILE A 69 -15.72 14.69 1.60
N ALA A 70 -16.40 15.27 0.60
CA ALA A 70 -17.68 14.80 0.12
C ALA A 70 -17.55 13.65 -0.88
N LYS A 71 -18.60 12.83 -1.00
CA LYS A 71 -18.70 11.75 -2.00
C LYS A 71 -18.74 12.24 -3.46
N THR A 72 -18.77 13.55 -3.69
CA THR A 72 -18.57 14.16 -5.02
C THR A 72 -17.13 14.06 -5.49
N CYS A 73 -16.17 13.88 -4.58
CA CYS A 73 -14.78 13.56 -4.93
C CYS A 73 -14.70 12.08 -5.35
N PRO A 74 -14.17 11.77 -6.54
CA PRO A 74 -14.08 10.38 -7.02
C PRO A 74 -13.15 9.54 -6.15
N CYS A 75 -12.04 10.10 -5.63
CA CYS A 75 -11.17 9.41 -4.68
C CYS A 75 -11.92 9.04 -3.39
N ARG A 76 -12.65 10.01 -2.80
CA ARG A 76 -13.46 9.80 -1.59
C ARG A 76 -14.57 8.77 -1.82
N ARG A 77 -15.23 8.83 -2.98
CA ARG A 77 -16.27 7.86 -3.37
C ARG A 77 -15.70 6.46 -3.53
N ALA A 78 -14.51 6.35 -4.11
CA ALA A 78 -13.77 5.09 -4.23
C ALA A 78 -13.12 4.63 -2.92
N SER A 79 -13.27 5.40 -1.83
CA SER A 79 -12.63 5.13 -0.54
C SER A 79 -11.11 5.01 -0.65
N VAL A 80 -10.51 5.86 -1.49
CA VAL A 80 -9.06 6.00 -1.63
C VAL A 80 -8.65 7.44 -1.35
N ALA A 81 -7.47 7.62 -0.79
CA ALA A 81 -6.92 8.95 -0.61
C ALA A 81 -6.42 9.59 -1.90
N CYS A 82 -6.51 10.90 -1.94
CA CYS A 82 -5.90 11.75 -2.95
C CYS A 82 -4.38 11.69 -2.82
N SER A 83 -3.73 11.34 -3.91
CA SER A 83 -2.28 11.38 -4.06
C SER A 83 -1.81 12.70 -4.67
N THR A 84 -0.49 12.86 -4.84
CA THR A 84 0.10 13.98 -5.58
C THR A 84 -0.34 14.03 -7.04
N LYS A 85 -0.87 12.93 -7.59
CA LYS A 85 -1.49 12.89 -8.93
C LYS A 85 -2.83 13.63 -8.99
N CYS A 86 -3.51 13.82 -7.86
CA CYS A 86 -4.77 14.56 -7.80
C CYS A 86 -4.52 16.06 -7.72
N HIS A 87 -3.62 16.45 -6.83
CA HIS A 87 -3.31 17.85 -6.58
C HIS A 87 -1.81 18.01 -6.50
N ALA A 88 -1.24 18.71 -7.49
CA ALA A 88 0.19 19.02 -7.53
C ALA A 88 0.66 19.74 -6.24
N LYS A 89 -0.21 20.56 -5.65
CA LYS A 89 -0.02 21.16 -4.32
C LYS A 89 -1.17 20.70 -3.43
N ARG A 90 -0.88 19.99 -2.33
CA ARG A 90 -1.86 19.41 -1.39
C ARG A 90 -2.72 20.44 -0.61
N GLY A 91 -2.73 21.71 -1.02
CA GLY A 91 -3.01 22.86 -0.16
C GLY A 91 -4.36 22.87 0.56
N LYS A 92 -5.44 22.37 -0.05
CA LYS A 92 -6.78 22.32 0.60
C LYS A 92 -7.33 20.90 0.75
N CYS A 93 -6.62 19.88 0.25
CA CYS A 93 -7.12 18.51 0.26
C CYS A 93 -7.07 17.94 1.68
N LYS A 94 -8.20 17.44 2.17
CA LYS A 94 -8.32 16.73 3.46
C LYS A 94 -8.51 15.22 3.30
N ASN A 95 -8.49 14.70 2.07
CA ASN A 95 -8.56 13.28 1.79
C ASN A 95 -7.16 12.76 1.43
N ILE A 96 -6.18 13.00 2.30
CA ILE A 96 -4.82 12.49 2.19
C ILE A 96 -4.67 11.38 3.23
N GLU A 97 -4.02 10.24 2.92
CA GLU A 97 -3.71 9.26 3.98
C GLU A 97 -2.77 9.93 4.99
N GLU A 98 -3.05 9.74 6.29
CA GLU A 98 -2.06 9.93 7.35
C GLU A 98 -1.00 8.83 7.29
#